data_AF-A0A645J2W8-F1
#
_entry.id   AF-A0A645J2W8-F1
#
_cell.length_a   1.000
_cell.length_b   1.000
_cell.length_c   1.000
_cell.angle_alpha   90.00
_cell.angle_beta   90.00
_cell.angle_gamma   90.00
#
_symmetry.space_group_name_H-M   'P 1'
#
loop_
_entity.id
_entity.type
_entity.pdbx_description
1 polymer ?
#
loop_
_entity_poly.entity_id
_entity_poly.type
_entity_poly.pdbx_seq_one_letter_code
_entity_poly.pdbx_strand_id
1 'polypeptide(L)'
;MVKPLNKEASLLIEELRRLISNYPLVKEFNTISKDIRKNTELLKYEDMLKNYQINMVHSLNENDDHKYNKLLKEYECLKNEYYNNPIYVNYLFLKDETNSFIQEIVEILNNP
;
A
#
# COMPACT_ATOMS: atom_id res chain seq x y z
N MET A 1 13.00 -20.25 -20.96
CA MET A 1 13.13 -21.02 -19.69
C MET A 1 14.19 -20.35 -18.83
N VAL A 2 13.84 -19.90 -17.63
CA VAL A 2 14.82 -19.44 -16.64
C VAL A 2 15.54 -20.67 -16.10
N LYS A 3 16.88 -20.73 -16.21
CA LYS A 3 17.65 -21.83 -15.63
C LYS A 3 17.56 -21.72 -14.09
N PRO A 4 17.36 -22.82 -13.36
CA PRO A 4 17.40 -22.78 -11.91
C PRO A 4 18.77 -22.31 -11.44
N LEU A 5 18.78 -21.52 -10.37
CA LEU A 5 20.01 -21.11 -9.71
C LEU A 5 20.77 -22.33 -9.22
N ASN A 6 22.10 -22.24 -9.21
CA ASN A 6 22.91 -23.26 -8.55
C ASN A 6 22.70 -23.17 -7.02
N LYS A 7 23.13 -24.21 -6.30
CA LYS A 7 22.93 -24.32 -4.85
C LYS A 7 23.54 -23.15 -4.08
N GLU A 8 24.73 -22.69 -4.49
CA GLU A 8 25.45 -21.60 -3.84
C GLU A 8 24.74 -20.26 -3.99
N ALA A 9 24.32 -19.91 -5.22
CA ALA A 9 23.53 -18.72 -5.49
C ALA A 9 22.19 -18.74 -4.75
N SER A 10 21.58 -19.92 -4.60
CA SER A 10 20.34 -20.07 -3.82
C SER A 10 20.55 -19.78 -2.33
N LEU A 11 21.68 -20.22 -1.75
CA LEU A 11 22.04 -19.93 -0.36
C LEU A 11 22.28 -18.44 -0.13
N LEU A 12 23.00 -17.77 -1.05
CA LEU A 12 23.26 -16.34 -0.97
C LEU A 12 21.97 -15.50 -1.02
N ILE A 13 21.01 -15.89 -1.86
CA ILE A 13 19.70 -15.21 -1.93
C ILE A 13 18.91 -15.38 -0.63
N GLU A 14 18.91 -16.58 -0.05
CA GLU A 14 18.23 -16.82 1.23
C GLU A 14 18.88 -16.03 2.37
N GLU A 15 20.21 -15.92 2.38
CA GLU A 15 20.90 -15.05 3.34
C GLU A 15 20.55 -13.57 3.14
N LEU A 16 20.57 -13.07 1.90
CA LEU A 16 20.18 -11.69 1.59
C LEU A 16 18.73 -11.41 2.02
N ARG A 17 17.80 -12.32 1.73
CA ARG A 17 16.40 -12.24 2.18
C ARG A 17 16.30 -12.16 3.71
N ARG A 18 17.08 -12.96 4.42
CA ARG A 18 17.12 -12.94 5.89
C ARG A 18 17.64 -11.60 6.41
N LEU A 19 18.67 -11.03 5.77
CA LEU A 19 19.22 -9.72 6.16
C LEU A 19 18.19 -8.60 5.92
N ILE A 20 17.60 -8.55 4.72
CA ILE A 20 16.57 -7.57 4.36
C ILE A 20 15.38 -7.65 5.33
N SER A 21 14.82 -8.85 5.54
CA SER A 21 13.66 -9.03 6.42
C SER A 21 13.95 -8.69 7.88
N ASN A 22 15.23 -8.74 8.30
CA ASN A 22 15.63 -8.35 9.63
C ASN A 22 16.03 -6.88 9.78
N TYR A 23 16.12 -6.14 8.68
CA TYR A 23 16.47 -4.73 8.70
C TYR A 23 15.39 -3.91 9.44
N PRO A 24 15.76 -2.96 10.32
CA PRO A 24 14.80 -2.23 11.15
C PRO A 24 13.64 -1.60 10.38
N LEU A 25 13.94 -0.90 9.28
CA LEU A 25 12.95 -0.28 8.40
C LEU A 25 11.93 -1.31 7.88
N VAL A 26 12.40 -2.47 7.41
CA VAL A 26 11.53 -3.54 6.88
C VAL A 26 10.68 -4.15 8.00
N LYS A 27 11.22 -4.30 9.21
CA LYS A 27 10.45 -4.78 10.37
C LYS A 27 9.36 -3.79 10.77
N GLU A 28 9.67 -2.50 10.77
CA GLU A 28 8.72 -1.45 11.10
C GLU A 28 7.60 -1.37 10.06
N PHE A 29 7.96 -1.36 8.77
CA PHE A 29 7.00 -1.42 7.68
C PHE A 29 6.08 -2.66 7.77
N ASN A 30 6.64 -3.83 8.08
CA ASN A 30 5.86 -5.04 8.26
C ASN A 30 4.92 -4.98 9.47
N THR A 31 5.31 -4.30 10.54
CA THR A 31 4.47 -4.09 11.72
C THR A 31 3.29 -3.20 11.37
N ILE A 32 3.54 -2.01 10.83
CA ILE A 32 2.45 -1.09 10.50
C ILE A 32 1.53 -1.63 9.41
N SER A 33 2.07 -2.39 8.45
CA SER A 33 1.27 -3.10 7.43
C SER A 33 0.29 -4.09 8.05
N LYS A 34 0.67 -4.77 9.14
CA LYS A 34 -0.24 -5.66 9.87
C LYS A 34 -1.28 -4.88 10.66
N ASP A 35 -0.88 -3.75 11.24
CA ASP A 35 -1.77 -2.93 12.06
C ASP A 35 -2.87 -2.28 11.20
N ILE A 36 -2.53 -1.76 10.02
CA ILE A 36 -3.53 -1.23 9.07
C ILE A 36 -4.53 -2.29 8.64
N ARG A 37 -4.08 -3.50 8.32
CA ARG A 37 -4.97 -4.61 7.91
C ARG A 37 -5.94 -5.02 9.00
N LYS A 38 -5.67 -4.67 10.25
CA LYS A 38 -6.52 -4.95 11.42
C LYS A 38 -7.26 -3.71 11.91
N ASN A 39 -6.97 -2.53 11.36
CA ASN A 39 -7.56 -1.28 11.79
C ASN A 39 -9.01 -1.21 11.27
N THR A 40 -9.96 -1.42 12.17
CA THR A 40 -11.39 -1.50 11.85
C THR A 40 -11.97 -0.19 11.34
N GLU A 41 -11.39 0.96 11.71
CA GLU A 41 -11.81 2.27 11.23
C GLU A 41 -11.37 2.49 9.78
N LEU A 42 -10.09 2.23 9.48
CA LEU A 42 -9.57 2.33 8.11
C LEU A 42 -10.27 1.36 7.16
N LEU A 43 -10.56 0.14 7.59
CA LEU A 43 -11.32 -0.83 6.80
C LEU A 43 -12.74 -0.32 6.48
N LYS A 44 -13.42 0.27 7.47
CA LYS A 44 -14.75 0.89 7.24
C LYS A 44 -14.66 2.04 6.25
N TYR A 45 -13.64 2.89 6.37
CA TYR A 45 -13.42 3.98 5.43
C TYR A 45 -13.19 3.47 4.00
N GLU A 46 -12.38 2.43 3.81
CA GLU A 46 -12.20 1.81 2.49
C GLU A 46 -13.50 1.31 1.89
N ASP A 47 -14.33 0.62 2.67
CA ASP A 47 -15.61 0.11 2.21
C ASP A 47 -16.60 1.24 1.89
N MET A 48 -16.64 2.28 2.71
CA MET A 48 -17.44 3.47 2.45
C MET A 48 -16.99 4.20 1.18
N LEU A 49 -15.67 4.38 0.98
CA LEU A 49 -15.12 5.00 -0.23
C LEU A 49 -15.48 4.21 -1.49
N LYS A 50 -15.39 2.86 -1.46
CA LYS A 50 -15.84 1.99 -2.56
C LYS A 50 -17.33 2.16 -2.84
N ASN A 51 -18.16 2.17 -1.81
CA ASN A 51 -19.61 2.36 -1.95
C ASN A 51 -19.94 3.74 -2.55
N TYR A 52 -19.25 4.80 -2.14
CA TYR A 52 -19.37 6.12 -2.76
C TYR A 52 -19.00 6.09 -4.24
N GLN A 53 -17.90 5.43 -4.63
CA GLN A 53 -17.50 5.29 -6.03
C GLN A 53 -18.56 4.57 -6.87
N ILE A 54 -19.10 3.46 -6.35
CA ILE A 54 -20.19 2.71 -7.00
C ILE A 54 -21.43 3.61 -7.18
N ASN A 55 -21.86 4.30 -6.13
CA ASN A 55 -23.04 5.16 -6.16
C ASN A 55 -22.86 6.38 -7.08
N MET A 56 -21.65 6.93 -7.18
CA MET A 56 -21.32 7.99 -8.13
C MET A 56 -21.46 7.49 -9.57
N VAL A 57 -20.94 6.31 -9.90
CA VAL A 57 -21.11 5.69 -11.23
C VAL A 57 -22.58 5.45 -11.55
N HIS A 58 -23.37 4.95 -10.60
CA HIS A 58 -24.82 4.80 -10.78
C HIS A 58 -25.52 6.14 -11.05
N SER A 59 -25.16 7.19 -10.31
CA SER A 59 -25.76 8.52 -10.50
C SER A 59 -25.46 9.11 -11.88
N LEU A 60 -24.25 8.86 -12.41
CA LEU A 60 -23.89 9.25 -13.78
C LEU A 60 -24.73 8.48 -14.83
N ASN A 61 -24.94 7.18 -14.63
CA ASN A 61 -25.78 6.37 -15.52
C ASN A 61 -27.26 6.79 -15.49
N GLU A 62 -27.72 7.30 -14.35
CA GLU A 62 -29.08 7.84 -14.16
C GLU A 62 -29.21 9.29 -14.68
N ASN A 63 -28.12 9.94 -15.11
CA ASN A 63 -28.03 11.38 -15.41
C ASN A 63 -28.50 12.27 -14.24
N ASP A 64 -28.27 11.83 -12.99
CA ASP A 64 -28.60 12.59 -11.79
C ASP A 64 -27.36 13.35 -11.27
N ASP A 65 -27.09 14.49 -11.89
CA ASP A 65 -25.96 15.36 -11.55
C ASP A 65 -26.04 15.89 -10.12
N HIS A 66 -27.24 16.08 -9.58
CA HIS A 66 -27.42 16.59 -8.22
C HIS A 66 -26.96 15.54 -7.19
N LYS A 67 -27.39 14.29 -7.36
CA LYS A 67 -26.96 13.17 -6.52
C LYS A 67 -25.47 12.89 -6.67
N TYR A 68 -24.93 12.93 -7.89
CA TYR A 68 -23.50 12.79 -8.13
C TYR A 68 -22.69 13.83 -7.36
N ASN A 69 -23.03 15.12 -7.49
CA ASN A 69 -22.30 16.20 -6.83
C ASN A 69 -22.37 16.11 -5.30
N LYS A 70 -23.48 15.64 -4.74
CA LYS A 70 -23.59 15.38 -3.30
C LYS A 70 -22.65 14.26 -2.86
N LEU A 71 -22.68 13.12 -3.56
CA LEU A 71 -21.83 11.97 -3.26
C LEU A 71 -20.34 12.31 -3.40
N LEU A 72 -19.98 13.12 -4.40
CA LEU A 72 -18.60 13.56 -4.60
C LEU A 72 -18.07 14.37 -3.42
N LYS A 73 -18.87 15.30 -2.87
CA LYS A 73 -18.48 16.09 -1.69
C LYS A 73 -18.25 15.21 -0.46
N GLU A 74 -19.16 14.27 -0.21
CA GLU A 74 -19.04 13.35 0.92
C GLU A 74 -17.85 12.41 0.76
N TYR A 75 -17.62 11.92 -0.47
CA TYR A 75 -16.46 11.12 -0.83
C TYR A 75 -15.14 11.86 -0.57
N GLU A 76 -15.00 13.11 -1.03
CA GLU A 76 -13.74 13.85 -0.83
C GLU A 76 -13.48 14.17 0.65
N CYS A 77 -14.53 14.39 1.45
CA CYS A 77 -14.40 14.55 2.90
C CYS A 77 -13.86 13.28 3.56
N LEU A 78 -14.49 12.13 3.29
CA LEU A 78 -14.08 10.83 3.84
C LEU A 78 -12.69 10.42 3.35
N LYS A 79 -12.39 10.69 2.09
CA LYS A 79 -11.09 10.46 1.48
C LYS A 79 -10.02 11.26 2.22
N ASN A 80 -10.29 12.54 2.50
CA ASN A 80 -9.38 13.35 3.28
C ASN A 80 -9.16 12.79 4.70
N GLU A 81 -10.18 12.28 5.37
CA GLU A 81 -10.03 11.62 6.67
C GLU A 81 -9.16 10.35 6.58
N TYR A 82 -9.39 9.51 5.57
CA TYR A 82 -8.62 8.29 5.36
C TYR A 82 -7.15 8.59 5.06
N TYR A 83 -6.87 9.46 4.09
CA TYR A 83 -5.51 9.74 3.63
C TYR A 83 -4.69 10.56 4.64
N ASN A 84 -5.34 11.29 5.55
CA ASN A 84 -4.67 12.02 6.63
C ASN A 84 -4.66 11.27 7.97
N ASN A 85 -5.19 10.04 8.03
CA ASN A 85 -5.10 9.24 9.23
C ASN A 85 -3.63 8.99 9.59
N PRO A 86 -3.16 9.27 10.83
CA PRO A 86 -1.74 9.20 11.18
C PRO A 86 -1.11 7.83 10.92
N ILE A 87 -1.86 6.74 11.13
CA ILE A 87 -1.38 5.38 10.89
C ILE A 87 -1.21 5.14 9.38
N TYR A 88 -2.17 5.60 8.57
CA TYR A 88 -2.10 5.47 7.13
C TYR A 88 -0.97 6.31 6.52
N VAL A 89 -0.80 7.55 6.99
CA VAL A 89 0.32 8.44 6.59
C VAL A 89 1.66 7.78 6.91
N ASN A 90 1.83 7.26 8.13
CA ASN A 90 3.08 6.60 8.51
C ASN A 90 3.34 5.32 7.69
N TYR A 91 2.29 4.57 7.34
CA TYR A 91 2.42 3.43 6.44
C TYR A 91 2.87 3.83 5.04
N LEU A 92 2.30 4.90 4.46
CA LEU A 92 2.73 5.38 3.15
C LEU A 92 4.19 5.80 3.16
N PHE A 93 4.61 6.55 4.19
CA PHE A 93 6.01 6.92 4.38
C PHE A 93 6.92 5.69 4.45
N LEU A 94 6.62 4.74 5.34
CA LEU A 94 7.44 3.53 5.51
C LEU A 94 7.42 2.62 4.26
N LYS A 95 6.32 2.62 3.51
CA LYS A 95 6.21 1.89 2.25
C LYS A 95 7.16 2.47 1.21
N ASP A 96 7.17 3.79 1.06
CA ASP A 96 8.02 4.48 0.09
C ASP A 96 9.50 4.31 0.45
N GLU A 97 9.86 4.53 1.71
CA GLU A 97 11.22 4.29 2.22
C GLU A 97 11.67 2.84 2.01
N THR A 98 10.80 1.87 2.33
CA THR A 98 11.11 0.45 2.12
C THR A 98 11.29 0.14 0.63
N ASN A 99 10.48 0.73 -0.26
CA ASN A 99 10.62 0.53 -1.70
C ASN A 99 11.94 1.11 -2.22
N SER A 100 12.32 2.31 -1.79
CA SER A 100 13.60 2.93 -2.15
C SER A 100 14.78 2.08 -1.67
N PHE A 101 14.74 1.57 -0.44
CA PHE A 101 15.76 0.65 0.08
C PHE A 101 15.89 -0.63 -0.76
N ILE A 102 14.77 -1.24 -1.18
CA ILE A 102 14.81 -2.43 -2.03
C ILE A 102 15.33 -2.10 -3.44
N GLN A 103 14.97 -0.93 -3.99
CA GLN A 103 15.47 -0.48 -5.28
C GLN A 103 16.99 -0.28 -5.27
N GLU A 104 17.55 0.33 -4.22
CA GLU A 104 18.99 0.49 -4.04
C GLU A 104 19.72 -0.87 -4.03
N ILE A 105 19.18 -1.86 -3.32
CA ILE A 105 19.74 -3.22 -3.33
C ILE A 105 19.72 -3.82 -4.75
N VAL A 106 18.61 -3.66 -5.47
CA VAL A 106 18.48 -4.15 -6.85
C VAL A 106 19.48 -3.45 -7.77
N GLU A 107 19.70 -2.15 -7.61
CA GLU A 107 20.69 -1.38 -8.36
C GLU A 107 22.11 -1.88 -8.12
N ILE A 108 22.48 -2.12 -6.85
CA ILE A 108 23.78 -2.68 -6.46
C ILE A 108 23.97 -4.08 -7.08
N LEU A 109 22.94 -4.93 -7.05
CA LEU A 109 23.02 -6.29 -7.62
C LEU A 109 23.13 -6.29 -9.14
N ASN A 110 22.52 -5.31 -9.82
CA ASN A 110 22.52 -5.21 -11.28
C ASN A 110 23.75 -4.47 -11.83
N ASN A 111 24.42 -3.64 -11.03
CA ASN A 111 25.62 -2.89 -11.40
C ASN A 111 26.79 -3.27 -10.47
N PRO A 112 27.34 -4.48 -10.61
CA PRO A 112 28.39 -5.01 -9.74
C PRO A 112 29.74 -4.30 -9.89
#